data_AF-A0ABD6A1R2-F1
#
_entry.id   AF-A0ABD6A1R2-F1
#
_cell.length_a   1.000
_cell.length_b   1.000
_cell.length_c   1.000
_cell.angle_alpha   90.00
_cell.angle_beta   90.00
_cell.angle_gamma   90.00
#
_symmetry.space_group_name_H-M   'P 1'
#
loop_
_entity.id
_entity.type
_entity.pdbx_description
1 polymer ?
#
loop_
_entity_poly.entity_id
_entity_poly.type
_entity_poly.pdbx_seq_one_letter_code
_entity_poly.pdbx_strand_id
1 'polypeptide(L)'
;MAQSQLWSVLSIAPTTILVAAGAVSIVVLVGTRRRLGPDADWVEVIRATALPMLDPAIERLLGGVGSAYEIAPAEYVGLLQASPEEVERMLWQAGCRRNVLSATKTTPDGRRQLGAWVYRNPADVGRQMQVDVLLFAGPNDTTLVAAHHEYSSSLRWLTEDPSVLVKHYAGETCDPHAGAAILQRAILPDARWVE
;
A
#
# COMPACT_ATOMS: atom_id res chain seq x y z
N MET A 1 -44.84 -8.58 3.97
CA MET A 1 -43.77 -9.56 4.28
C MET A 1 -42.63 -9.33 3.32
N ALA A 2 -41.67 -8.52 3.74
CA ALA A 2 -40.46 -8.17 3.03
C ALA A 2 -39.31 -8.90 3.74
N GLN A 3 -38.84 -10.02 3.19
CA GLN A 3 -37.73 -10.76 3.83
C GLN A 3 -36.97 -11.72 2.89
N SER A 4 -37.01 -11.52 1.57
CA SER A 4 -36.34 -12.42 0.62
C SER A 4 -35.29 -11.77 -0.30
N GLN A 5 -34.92 -10.50 -0.10
CA GLN A 5 -33.96 -9.79 -0.96
C GLN A 5 -32.61 -9.42 -0.32
N LEU A 6 -32.25 -9.98 0.84
CA LEU A 6 -31.04 -9.54 1.58
C LEU A 6 -29.88 -10.56 1.65
N TRP A 7 -29.91 -11.65 0.88
CA TRP A 7 -28.86 -12.68 0.92
C TRP A 7 -28.16 -12.95 -0.41
N SER A 8 -28.22 -12.03 -1.37
CA SER A 8 -27.30 -12.06 -2.52
C SER A 8 -25.96 -11.40 -2.16
N VAL A 9 -25.33 -11.84 -1.06
CA VAL A 9 -23.89 -11.66 -0.89
C VAL A 9 -23.29 -12.77 -1.75
N LEU A 10 -22.75 -12.38 -2.90
CA LEU A 10 -22.11 -13.24 -3.88
C LEU A 10 -21.21 -14.26 -3.16
N SER A 11 -21.61 -15.53 -3.16
CA SER A 11 -20.72 -16.64 -2.81
C SER A 11 -19.59 -16.64 -3.83
N ILE A 12 -18.48 -15.96 -3.52
CA ILE A 12 -17.27 -16.03 -4.34
C ILE A 12 -16.87 -17.51 -4.39
N ALA A 13 -16.81 -18.08 -5.58
CA ALA A 13 -16.47 -19.49 -5.74
C ALA A 13 -15.09 -19.76 -5.09
N PRO A 14 -14.89 -20.88 -4.37
CA PRO A 14 -13.61 -21.22 -3.76
C PRO A 14 -12.43 -21.14 -4.75
N THR A 15 -12.68 -21.48 -6.01
CA THR A 15 -11.71 -21.36 -7.11
C THR A 15 -11.22 -19.92 -7.31
N THR A 16 -12.10 -18.92 -7.22
CA THR A 16 -11.73 -17.50 -7.38
C THR A 16 -10.80 -17.05 -6.25
N ILE A 17 -11.07 -17.48 -5.02
CA ILE A 17 -10.20 -17.21 -3.86
C ILE A 17 -8.82 -17.84 -4.07
N LEU A 18 -8.76 -19.08 -4.55
CA LEU A 18 -7.49 -19.75 -4.84
C LEU A 18 -6.69 -19.06 -5.96
N VAL A 19 -7.37 -18.59 -7.01
CA VAL A 19 -6.73 -17.82 -8.09
C VAL A 19 -6.21 -16.48 -7.56
N ALA A 20 -7.00 -15.76 -6.76
CA ALA A 20 -6.57 -14.51 -6.13
C ALA A 20 -5.35 -14.72 -5.21
N ALA A 21 -5.40 -15.74 -4.35
CA ALA A 21 -4.28 -16.11 -3.48
C ALA A 21 -3.03 -16.48 -4.28
N GLY A 22 -3.18 -17.24 -5.38
CA GLY A 22 -2.09 -17.58 -6.29
C GLY A 22 -1.48 -16.34 -6.96
N ALA A 23 -2.30 -15.40 -7.43
CA ALA A 23 -1.84 -14.17 -8.06
C ALA A 23 -1.06 -13.28 -7.07
N VAL A 24 -1.59 -13.08 -5.86
CA VAL A 24 -0.90 -12.34 -4.79
C VAL A 24 0.40 -13.04 -4.39
N SER A 25 0.39 -14.38 -4.31
CA SER A 25 1.60 -15.15 -4.02
C SER A 25 2.69 -14.96 -5.08
N ILE A 26 2.31 -14.84 -6.36
CA ILE A 26 3.26 -14.53 -7.45
C ILE A 26 3.82 -13.12 -7.30
N VAL A 27 2.99 -12.11 -7.06
CA VAL A 27 3.43 -10.72 -6.80
C VAL A 27 4.47 -10.69 -5.69
N VAL A 28 4.15 -11.34 -4.57
CA VAL A 28 5.00 -11.45 -3.40
C VAL A 28 6.30 -12.18 -3.71
N LEU A 29 6.23 -13.35 -4.36
CA LEU A 29 7.41 -14.15 -4.71
C LEU A 29 8.36 -13.38 -5.64
N VAL A 30 7.81 -12.66 -6.62
CA VAL A 30 8.59 -11.86 -7.55
C VAL A 30 9.18 -10.64 -6.83
N GLY A 31 8.38 -9.88 -6.07
CA GLY A 31 8.86 -8.66 -5.40
C GLY A 31 9.76 -8.89 -4.19
N THR A 32 9.75 -10.09 -3.60
CA THR A 32 10.76 -10.48 -2.60
C THR A 32 12.09 -10.84 -3.23
N ARG A 33 12.10 -11.39 -4.46
CA ARG A 33 13.32 -11.80 -5.18
C ARG A 33 13.88 -10.71 -6.09
N ARG A 34 13.04 -9.80 -6.56
CA ARG A 34 13.38 -8.76 -7.53
C ARG A 34 13.01 -7.40 -6.96
N ARG A 35 13.83 -6.40 -7.26
CA ARG A 35 13.52 -5.01 -6.95
C ARG A 35 12.50 -4.49 -7.97
N LEU A 36 11.22 -4.51 -7.64
CA LEU A 36 10.15 -4.03 -8.51
C LEU A 36 10.09 -2.49 -8.50
N GLY A 37 10.17 -1.90 -9.69
CA GLY A 37 10.21 -0.47 -9.94
C GLY A 37 9.00 0.03 -10.75
N PRO A 38 9.14 1.16 -11.47
CA PRO A 38 8.01 1.81 -12.16
C PRO A 38 7.35 0.91 -13.21
N ASP A 39 8.11 0.12 -13.95
CA ASP A 39 7.58 -0.76 -15.01
C ASP A 39 6.73 -1.95 -14.49
N ALA A 40 6.49 -2.02 -13.17
CA ALA A 40 5.78 -3.11 -12.50
C ALA A 40 4.32 -2.77 -12.13
N ASP A 41 3.62 -1.96 -12.92
CA ASP A 41 2.22 -1.55 -12.68
C ASP A 41 1.24 -2.71 -12.53
N TRP A 42 1.57 -3.87 -13.11
CA TRP A 42 0.82 -5.11 -12.95
C TRP A 42 0.67 -5.51 -11.46
N VAL A 43 1.58 -5.08 -10.59
CA VAL A 43 1.50 -5.30 -9.14
C VAL A 43 0.26 -4.62 -8.57
N GLU A 44 0.00 -3.38 -8.95
CA GLU A 44 -1.17 -2.62 -8.49
C GLU A 44 -2.46 -3.19 -9.06
N VAL A 45 -2.45 -3.60 -10.34
CA VAL A 45 -3.60 -4.27 -10.96
C VAL A 45 -3.97 -5.55 -10.21
N ILE A 46 -2.98 -6.41 -9.92
CA ILE A 46 -3.23 -7.65 -9.18
C ILE A 46 -3.71 -7.32 -7.78
N ARG A 47 -3.06 -6.40 -7.06
CA ARG A 47 -3.46 -6.03 -5.70
C ARG A 47 -4.89 -5.48 -5.65
N ALA A 48 -5.22 -4.52 -6.50
CA ALA A 48 -6.54 -3.89 -6.55
C ALA A 48 -7.67 -4.86 -6.95
N THR A 49 -7.33 -5.97 -7.61
CA THR A 49 -8.30 -6.99 -8.02
C THR A 49 -8.39 -8.14 -7.01
N ALA A 50 -7.25 -8.64 -6.55
CA ALA A 50 -7.14 -9.87 -5.78
C ALA A 50 -7.20 -9.64 -4.26
N LEU A 51 -6.58 -8.58 -3.73
CA LEU A 51 -6.59 -8.34 -2.28
C LEU A 51 -8.01 -8.17 -1.73
N PRO A 52 -8.93 -7.39 -2.35
CA PRO A 52 -10.30 -7.28 -1.84
C PRO A 52 -11.04 -8.62 -1.72
N MET A 53 -10.66 -9.64 -2.49
CA MET A 53 -11.24 -10.99 -2.40
C MET A 53 -10.65 -11.80 -1.22
N LEU A 54 -9.44 -11.44 -0.78
CA LEU A 54 -8.70 -12.09 0.30
C LEU A 54 -8.84 -11.37 1.64
N ASP A 55 -9.17 -10.07 1.63
CA ASP A 55 -9.28 -9.21 2.81
C ASP A 55 -10.09 -9.86 3.96
N PRO A 56 -11.28 -10.48 3.75
CA PRO A 56 -12.01 -11.10 4.85
C PRO A 56 -11.27 -12.26 5.53
N ALA A 57 -10.47 -13.01 4.77
CA ALA A 57 -9.65 -14.09 5.31
C ALA A 57 -8.41 -13.54 6.03
N ILE A 58 -7.78 -12.50 5.47
CA ILE A 58 -6.62 -11.83 6.06
C ILE A 58 -7.02 -11.19 7.40
N GLU A 59 -8.14 -10.46 7.44
CA GLU A 59 -8.68 -9.83 8.65
C GLU A 59 -8.92 -10.88 9.76
N ARG A 60 -9.53 -12.02 9.41
CA ARG A 60 -9.78 -13.10 10.37
C ARG A 60 -8.50 -13.75 10.91
N LEU A 61 -7.43 -13.79 10.12
CA LEU A 61 -6.18 -14.48 10.48
C LEU A 61 -5.19 -13.58 11.21
N LEU A 62 -5.04 -12.34 10.76
CA LEU A 62 -4.00 -11.43 11.24
C LEU A 62 -4.54 -10.35 12.17
N GLY A 63 -5.86 -10.13 12.18
CA GLY A 63 -6.48 -9.02 12.92
C GLY A 63 -6.18 -7.66 12.29
N GLY A 64 -7.13 -6.73 12.45
CA GLY A 64 -6.91 -5.33 12.08
C GLY A 64 -7.50 -4.86 10.75
N VAL A 65 -7.26 -3.57 10.47
CA VAL A 65 -7.77 -2.76 9.33
C VAL A 65 -7.06 -3.10 8.02
N GLY A 66 -6.57 -4.33 7.86
CA GLY A 66 -5.91 -4.81 6.65
C GLY A 66 -6.81 -4.83 5.41
N SER A 67 -8.08 -4.52 5.60
CA SER A 67 -9.09 -4.28 4.59
C SER A 67 -8.92 -2.91 3.96
N ALA A 68 -9.18 -2.84 2.66
CA ALA A 68 -9.19 -1.58 1.93
C ALA A 68 -9.89 -0.45 2.72
N TYR A 69 -9.24 0.71 2.85
CA TYR A 69 -9.76 1.83 3.63
C TYR A 69 -9.61 3.17 2.91
N GLU A 70 -10.40 4.13 3.35
CA GLU A 70 -10.32 5.52 2.89
C GLU A 70 -9.24 6.27 3.66
N ILE A 71 -8.29 6.86 2.93
CA ILE A 71 -7.17 7.64 3.48
C ILE A 71 -7.68 8.76 4.38
N ALA A 72 -7.15 8.82 5.60
CA ALA A 72 -7.48 9.88 6.54
C ALA A 72 -6.80 11.20 6.13
N PRO A 73 -7.41 12.36 6.44
CA PRO A 73 -6.81 13.66 6.13
C PRO A 73 -5.38 13.84 6.63
N ALA A 74 -5.03 13.23 7.77
CA ALA A 74 -3.69 13.32 8.36
C ALA A 74 -2.61 12.56 7.58
N GLU A 75 -2.99 11.60 6.73
CA GLU A 75 -2.08 10.82 5.89
C GLU A 75 -1.67 11.56 4.61
N TYR A 76 -2.41 12.59 4.20
CA TYR A 76 -2.02 13.40 3.06
C TYR A 76 -0.77 14.22 3.36
N VAL A 77 0.24 14.08 2.50
CA VAL A 77 1.46 14.87 2.55
C VAL A 77 1.31 16.15 1.72
N GLY A 78 0.66 16.04 0.56
CA GLY A 78 0.40 17.16 -0.33
C GLY A 78 0.25 16.76 -1.79
N LEU A 79 0.21 17.76 -2.66
CA LEU A 79 0.22 17.59 -4.11
C LEU A 79 1.64 17.81 -4.65
N LEU A 80 2.12 16.89 -5.49
CA LEU A 80 3.35 17.05 -6.27
C LEU A 80 3.01 17.56 -7.66
N GLN A 81 3.76 18.57 -8.12
CA GLN A 81 3.66 19.06 -9.50
C GLN A 81 4.42 18.15 -10.47
N ALA A 82 3.90 16.93 -10.63
CA ALA A 82 4.40 15.90 -11.52
C ALA A 82 3.29 14.84 -11.72
N SER A 83 3.31 14.17 -12.87
CA SER A 83 2.40 13.05 -13.13
C SER A 83 2.70 11.87 -12.19
N PRO A 84 1.75 10.94 -11.96
CA PRO A 84 2.00 9.76 -11.14
C PRO A 84 3.23 8.97 -11.60
N GLU A 85 3.39 8.77 -12.91
CA GLU A 85 4.52 8.04 -13.50
C GLU A 85 5.86 8.75 -13.27
N GLU A 86 5.87 10.08 -13.26
CA GLU A 86 7.05 10.86 -12.89
C GLU A 86 7.40 10.70 -11.41
N VAL A 87 6.40 10.78 -10.52
CA VAL A 87 6.60 10.57 -9.08
C VAL A 87 7.11 9.17 -8.78
N GLU A 88 6.61 8.15 -9.47
CA GLU A 88 7.10 6.77 -9.35
C GLU A 88 8.57 6.63 -9.72
N ARG A 89 9.01 7.30 -10.79
CA ARG A 89 10.43 7.36 -11.17
C ARG A 89 11.26 8.06 -10.10
N MET A 90 10.77 9.16 -9.53
CA MET A 90 11.45 9.87 -8.44
C MET A 90 11.61 8.98 -7.21
N LEU A 91 10.53 8.30 -6.78
CA LEU A 91 10.55 7.35 -5.66
C LEU A 91 11.54 6.21 -5.92
N TRP A 92 11.54 5.64 -7.13
CA TRP A 92 12.47 4.58 -7.52
C TRP A 92 13.94 5.02 -7.41
N GLN A 93 14.26 6.21 -7.92
CA GLN A 93 15.59 6.81 -7.85
C GLN A 93 16.03 7.08 -6.41
N ALA A 94 15.09 7.49 -5.54
CA ALA A 94 15.31 7.67 -4.11
C ALA A 94 15.52 6.37 -3.32
N GLY A 95 15.39 5.21 -3.98
CA GLY A 95 15.62 3.90 -3.35
C GLY A 95 14.34 3.16 -2.95
N CYS A 96 13.16 3.75 -3.17
CA CYS A 96 11.89 3.07 -2.93
C CYS A 96 11.71 1.85 -3.85
N ARG A 97 10.73 1.02 -3.50
CA ARG A 97 10.32 -0.18 -4.25
C ARG A 97 8.81 -0.29 -4.21
N ARG A 98 8.19 -0.94 -5.19
CA ARG A 98 6.75 -1.27 -5.11
C ARG A 98 6.44 -2.02 -3.82
N ASN A 99 5.39 -1.60 -3.13
CA ASN A 99 4.86 -2.34 -1.99
C ASN A 99 4.03 -3.52 -2.54
N VAL A 100 4.43 -4.74 -2.23
CA VAL A 100 3.74 -5.94 -2.72
C VAL A 100 2.53 -6.35 -1.89
N LEU A 101 2.35 -5.75 -0.71
CA LEU A 101 1.38 -6.18 0.30
C LEU A 101 0.57 -5.04 0.94
N SER A 102 0.63 -3.81 0.41
CA SER A 102 -0.24 -2.75 0.93
C SER A 102 -1.70 -3.01 0.52
N ALA A 103 -2.62 -2.73 1.43
CA ALA A 103 -4.05 -2.77 1.14
C ALA A 103 -4.42 -1.76 0.05
N THR A 104 -5.57 -1.97 -0.60
CA THR A 104 -6.12 -1.00 -1.55
C THR A 104 -6.64 0.21 -0.78
N LYS A 105 -6.18 1.41 -1.11
CA LYS A 105 -6.61 2.64 -0.44
C LYS A 105 -7.37 3.55 -1.41
N THR A 106 -8.33 4.30 -0.90
CA THR A 106 -9.10 5.29 -1.68
C THR A 106 -9.05 6.66 -1.03
N THR A 107 -9.27 7.70 -1.81
CA THR A 107 -9.53 9.05 -1.29
C THR A 107 -11.01 9.21 -0.91
N PRO A 108 -11.38 10.24 -0.11
CA PRO A 108 -12.78 10.52 0.23
C PRO A 108 -13.70 10.81 -0.96
N ASP A 109 -13.15 11.25 -2.09
CA ASP A 109 -13.89 11.44 -3.34
C ASP A 109 -13.88 10.19 -4.25
N GLY A 110 -13.40 9.05 -3.75
CA GLY A 110 -13.48 7.75 -4.40
C GLY A 110 -12.40 7.46 -5.45
N ARG A 111 -11.37 8.30 -5.57
CA ARG A 111 -10.22 7.98 -6.43
C ARG A 111 -9.48 6.79 -5.83
N ARG A 112 -9.07 5.88 -6.70
CA ARG A 112 -8.26 4.72 -6.31
C ARG A 112 -6.79 5.08 -6.30
N GLN A 113 -6.07 4.42 -5.40
CA GLN A 113 -4.62 4.40 -5.41
C GLN A 113 -4.08 3.95 -6.76
N LEU A 114 -3.10 4.69 -7.27
CA LEU A 114 -2.37 4.40 -8.51
C LEU A 114 -1.04 3.68 -8.25
N GLY A 115 -0.43 3.88 -7.08
CA GLY A 115 0.81 3.20 -6.71
C GLY A 115 1.04 3.20 -5.20
N ALA A 116 1.58 2.10 -4.69
CA ALA A 116 2.13 2.01 -3.34
C ALA A 116 3.62 1.66 -3.38
N TRP A 117 4.39 2.39 -2.58
CA TRP A 117 5.85 2.36 -2.57
C TRP A 117 6.36 2.31 -1.15
N VAL A 118 7.37 1.48 -0.92
CA VAL A 118 8.03 1.37 0.38
C VAL A 118 9.45 1.88 0.32
N TYR A 119 9.80 2.69 1.31
CA TYR A 119 11.17 3.09 1.61
C TYR A 119 11.60 2.51 2.96
N ARG A 120 12.83 2.00 3.02
CA ARG A 120 13.42 1.45 4.25
C ARG A 120 14.89 1.86 4.31
N ASN A 121 15.20 2.87 5.11
CA ASN A 121 16.60 3.19 5.39
C ASN A 121 17.19 2.17 6.39
N PRO A 122 18.52 2.15 6.61
CA PRO A 122 19.14 1.19 7.53
C PRO A 122 18.59 1.24 8.97
N ALA A 123 18.23 2.42 9.47
CA ALA A 123 17.66 2.57 10.80
C ALA A 123 16.26 1.96 10.90
N ASP A 124 15.43 2.15 9.87
CA ASP A 124 14.11 1.54 9.76
C ASP A 124 14.20 0.01 9.70
N VAL A 125 15.13 -0.52 8.90
CA VAL A 125 15.36 -1.98 8.83
C VAL A 125 15.72 -2.55 10.20
N GLY A 126 16.59 -1.88 10.96
CA GLY A 126 16.95 -2.30 12.33
C GLY A 126 15.77 -2.24 13.31
N ARG A 127 14.78 -1.39 13.05
CA ARG A 127 13.57 -1.22 13.86
C ARG A 127 12.34 -1.94 13.30
N GLN A 128 12.51 -2.72 12.23
CA GLN A 128 11.41 -3.41 11.52
C GLN A 128 10.35 -2.45 10.94
N MET A 129 10.72 -1.21 10.65
CA MET A 129 9.82 -0.16 10.14
C MET A 129 9.99 0.06 8.62
N GLN A 130 9.05 0.80 8.04
CA GLN A 130 9.11 1.33 6.68
C GLN A 130 8.31 2.63 6.57
N VAL A 131 8.57 3.39 5.51
CA VAL A 131 7.63 4.43 5.03
C VAL A 131 6.84 3.86 3.86
N ASP A 132 5.52 3.79 3.98
CA ASP A 132 4.62 3.50 2.85
C ASP A 132 4.18 4.84 2.23
N VAL A 133 4.31 4.93 0.91
CA VAL A 133 4.00 6.12 0.11
C VAL A 133 2.97 5.72 -0.93
N LEU A 134 1.90 6.49 -0.99
CA LEU A 134 0.69 6.18 -1.75
C LEU A 134 0.42 7.31 -2.73
N LEU A 135 0.15 6.94 -3.98
CA LEU A 135 -0.04 7.88 -5.07
C LEU A 135 -1.49 7.83 -5.55
N PHE A 136 -2.07 8.99 -5.77
CA PHE A 136 -3.41 9.18 -6.33
C PHE A 136 -3.36 10.25 -7.42
N ALA A 137 -4.24 10.16 -8.42
CA ALA A 137 -4.37 11.21 -9.42
C ALA A 137 -4.77 12.53 -8.75
N GLY A 138 -4.02 13.60 -9.01
CA GLY A 138 -4.34 14.97 -8.62
C GLY A 138 -4.96 15.78 -9.77
N PRO A 139 -5.44 17.01 -9.51
CA PRO A 139 -5.88 17.92 -10.56
C PRO A 139 -4.71 18.40 -11.43
N ASN A 140 -4.98 18.84 -12.66
CA ASN A 140 -3.99 19.51 -13.52
C ASN A 140 -2.65 18.75 -13.69
N ASP A 141 -2.72 17.43 -13.86
CA ASP A 141 -1.52 16.56 -14.03
C ASP A 141 -0.57 16.58 -12.82
N THR A 142 -1.13 16.79 -11.62
CA THR A 142 -0.42 16.64 -10.36
C THR A 142 -0.67 15.26 -9.75
N THR A 143 0.12 14.90 -8.75
CA THR A 143 -0.06 13.67 -7.97
C THR A 143 -0.37 14.02 -6.54
N LEU A 144 -1.50 13.51 -6.02
CA LEU A 144 -1.81 13.56 -4.61
C LEU A 144 -1.05 12.44 -3.90
N VAL A 145 -0.26 12.80 -2.90
CA VAL A 145 0.62 11.88 -2.19
C VAL A 145 0.18 11.77 -0.73
N ALA A 146 0.05 10.53 -0.27
CA ALA A 146 -0.09 10.20 1.14
C ALA A 146 1.09 9.36 1.61
N ALA A 147 1.44 9.44 2.89
CA ALA A 147 2.50 8.62 3.45
C ALA A 147 2.32 8.40 4.95
N HIS A 148 2.81 7.26 5.43
CA HIS A 148 2.93 6.98 6.86
C HIS A 148 4.16 6.12 7.16
N HIS A 149 4.69 6.27 8.37
CA HIS A 149 5.72 5.40 8.93
C HIS A 149 5.04 4.29 9.72
N GLU A 150 5.40 3.04 9.47
CA GLU A 150 4.67 1.87 9.98
C GLU A 150 5.60 0.67 10.12
N TYR A 151 5.12 -0.37 10.81
CA TYR A 151 5.78 -1.68 10.77
C TYR A 151 5.89 -2.20 9.35
N SER A 152 6.97 -2.92 9.08
CA SER A 152 7.28 -3.30 7.73
C SER A 152 6.46 -4.48 7.24
N SER A 153 5.85 -4.32 6.07
CA SER A 153 5.24 -5.40 5.28
C SER A 153 6.26 -6.35 4.61
N SER A 154 7.55 -6.24 4.94
CA SER A 154 8.58 -7.10 4.35
C SER A 154 8.43 -8.54 4.83
N LEU A 155 8.34 -9.48 3.90
CA LEU A 155 8.27 -10.91 4.23
C LEU A 155 9.53 -11.47 4.87
N ARG A 156 10.65 -10.73 4.89
CA ARG A 156 11.84 -11.11 5.67
C ARG A 156 11.47 -11.38 7.13
N TRP A 157 10.50 -10.64 7.67
CA TRP A 157 10.08 -10.79 9.05
C TRP A 157 9.28 -12.06 9.31
N LEU A 158 8.72 -12.73 8.30
CA LEU A 158 8.03 -14.02 8.52
C LEU A 158 8.94 -15.08 9.15
N THR A 159 10.24 -15.06 8.81
CA THR A 159 11.22 -16.00 9.35
C THR A 159 11.94 -15.50 10.60
N GLU A 160 11.99 -14.18 10.81
CA GLU A 160 12.72 -13.56 11.93
C GLU A 160 11.79 -13.21 13.10
N ASP A 161 10.67 -12.55 12.82
CA ASP A 161 9.63 -12.17 13.78
C ASP A 161 8.28 -11.95 13.06
N PRO A 162 7.40 -12.97 12.99
CA PRO A 162 6.14 -12.86 12.27
C PRO A 162 5.16 -11.86 12.91
N SER A 163 5.39 -11.44 14.16
CA SER A 163 4.54 -10.43 14.81
C SER A 163 4.61 -9.08 14.12
N VAL A 164 5.69 -8.77 13.40
CA VAL A 164 5.83 -7.53 12.62
C VAL A 164 4.72 -7.41 11.58
N LEU A 165 4.39 -8.52 10.89
CA LEU A 165 3.35 -8.51 9.87
C LEU A 165 1.96 -8.35 10.50
N VAL A 166 1.72 -8.98 11.66
CA VAL A 166 0.49 -8.80 12.44
C VAL A 166 0.32 -7.33 12.85
N LYS A 167 1.37 -6.71 13.41
CA LYS A 167 1.36 -5.30 13.81
C LYS A 167 1.14 -4.35 12.62
N HIS A 168 1.76 -4.65 11.48
CA HIS A 168 1.55 -3.92 10.23
C HIS A 168 0.07 -3.95 9.82
N TYR A 169 -0.56 -5.13 9.74
CA TYR A 169 -1.99 -5.24 9.37
C TYR A 169 -2.95 -4.73 10.46
N ALA A 170 -2.52 -4.74 11.72
CA ALA A 170 -3.23 -4.08 12.81
C ALA A 170 -3.19 -2.54 12.74
N GLY A 171 -2.34 -1.97 11.87
CA GLY A 171 -2.11 -0.53 11.83
C GLY A 171 -1.44 0.00 13.11
N GLU A 172 -0.79 -0.88 13.89
CA GLU A 172 -0.11 -0.47 15.10
C GLU A 172 1.01 0.50 14.76
N THR A 173 1.06 1.64 15.46
CA THR A 173 2.10 2.66 15.31
C THR A 173 2.19 3.31 13.92
N CYS A 174 1.09 3.28 13.14
CA CYS A 174 0.98 4.09 11.93
C CYS A 174 1.13 5.58 12.27
N ASP A 175 2.21 6.21 11.79
CA ASP A 175 2.56 7.61 12.03
C ASP A 175 2.63 8.39 10.71
N PRO A 176 1.53 9.05 10.32
CA PRO A 176 1.49 9.91 9.15
C PRO A 176 2.49 11.07 9.16
N HIS A 177 2.70 11.69 10.32
CA HIS A 177 3.57 12.86 10.44
C HIS A 177 5.04 12.49 10.25
N ALA A 178 5.48 11.37 10.84
CA ALA A 178 6.81 10.83 10.59
C ALA A 178 6.98 10.41 9.11
N GLY A 179 5.97 9.76 8.52
CA GLY A 179 5.97 9.38 7.11
C GLY A 179 6.15 10.59 6.17
N ALA A 180 5.34 11.64 6.37
CA ALA A 180 5.43 12.90 5.64
C ALA A 180 6.80 13.56 5.78
N ALA A 181 7.33 13.65 7.01
CA ALA A 181 8.62 14.27 7.28
C ALA A 181 9.77 13.51 6.60
N ILE A 182 9.77 12.17 6.64
CA ILE A 182 10.80 11.37 5.96
C ILE A 182 10.67 11.50 4.44
N LEU A 183 9.44 11.48 3.91
CA LEU A 183 9.20 11.65 2.49
C LEU A 183 9.75 13.00 1.98
N GLN A 184 9.42 14.09 2.66
CA GLN A 184 9.83 15.43 2.23
C GLN A 184 11.31 15.75 2.50
N ARG A 185 11.98 15.09 3.46
CA ARG A 185 13.36 15.43 3.84
C ARG A 185 14.41 14.47 3.30
N ALA A 186 14.06 13.19 3.15
CA ALA A 186 15.02 12.14 2.83
C ALA A 186 14.72 11.44 1.50
N ILE A 187 13.45 11.27 1.14
CA ILE A 187 13.07 10.55 -0.08
C ILE A 187 12.99 11.53 -1.26
N LEU A 188 12.26 12.64 -1.11
CA LEU A 188 11.98 13.63 -2.14
C LEU A 188 12.30 15.08 -1.68
N PRO A 189 13.56 15.37 -1.26
CA PRO A 189 13.93 16.67 -0.71
C PRO A 189 13.79 17.84 -1.69
N ASP A 190 14.00 17.58 -2.99
CA ASP A 190 13.99 18.61 -4.03
C ASP A 190 12.68 18.63 -4.84
N ALA A 191 11.67 17.88 -4.40
CA ALA A 191 10.42 17.79 -5.13
C ALA A 191 9.56 19.06 -4.97
N ARG A 192 8.85 19.41 -6.04
CA ARG A 192 7.99 20.59 -6.05
C ARG A 192 6.60 20.24 -5.53
N TRP A 193 6.36 20.57 -4.27
CA TRP A 193 5.05 20.49 -3.62
C TRP A 193 4.23 21.75 -3.94
N VAL A 194 2.93 21.57 -4.17
CA VAL A 194 1.98 22.67 -4.38
C VAL A 194 0.93 22.67 -3.28
N GLU A 195 0.48 23.88 -2.93
CA GLU A 195 -0.62 24.11 -1.96
C GLU A 195 -1.99 23.80 -2.57
#